data_AF-A0A7V2CY48-F1
#
_entry.id   AF-A0A7V2CY48-F1
#
_cell.length_a   1.000
_cell.length_b   1.000
_cell.length_c   1.000
_cell.angle_alpha   90.00
_cell.angle_beta   90.00
_cell.angle_gamma   90.00
#
_symmetry.space_group_name_H-M   'P 1'
#
loop_
_entity.id
_entity.type
_entity.pdbx_description
1 polymer ?
#
loop_
_entity_poly.entity_id
_entity_poly.type
_entity_poly.pdbx_seq_one_letter_code
_entity_poly.pdbx_strand_id
1 'polypeptide(L)'
;MTGEAGRPVGRRSLLGAGDWLRGYARPWLRADLAAGITLAAYLLPAALGDASLAGLPPEAGLYACLFGGLVFWLFCSSRQTAITVTSAISLLIGSSLGPLAGGDPARYAALAACTALLTGAIALVAWMFRAGSAVNF
;
A
#
# COMPACT_ATOMS: atom_id res chain seq x y z
N MET A 1 0.43 34.82 17.98
CA MET A 1 -0.99 35.09 17.67
C MET A 1 -1.11 35.33 16.16
N THR A 2 -1.16 34.27 15.36
CA THR A 2 -1.54 34.34 13.94
C THR A 2 -2.48 33.17 13.71
N GLY A 3 -3.72 33.50 13.39
CA GLY A 3 -4.86 32.59 13.38
C GLY A 3 -4.75 31.55 12.26
N GLU A 4 -4.69 30.29 12.66
CA GLU A 4 -5.06 29.16 11.81
C GLU A 4 -6.59 29.16 11.70
N ALA A 5 -7.08 29.93 10.74
CA ALA A 5 -8.49 29.95 10.36
C ALA A 5 -8.95 28.53 10.02
N GLY A 6 -9.93 28.04 10.78
CA GLY A 6 -10.58 26.75 10.58
C GLY A 6 -10.98 26.57 9.12
N ARG A 7 -10.26 25.69 8.41
CA ARG A 7 -10.64 25.30 7.06
C ARG A 7 -11.95 24.53 7.17
N PRO A 8 -12.99 24.91 6.42
CA PRO A 8 -14.25 24.20 6.43
C PRO A 8 -13.99 22.74 6.04
N VAL A 9 -14.52 21.80 6.84
CA VAL A 9 -14.48 20.36 6.55
C VAL A 9 -15.41 20.11 5.36
N GLY A 10 -14.91 20.47 4.18
CA GLY A 10 -15.57 20.26 2.90
C GLY A 10 -15.68 18.77 2.61
N ARG A 11 -16.88 18.38 2.19
CA ARG A 11 -17.30 17.06 1.70
C ARG A 11 -16.11 16.21 1.19
N ARG A 12 -15.57 15.34 2.07
CA ARG A 12 -14.44 14.45 1.73
C ARG A 12 -14.83 13.65 0.49
N SER A 13 -14.14 13.89 -0.62
CA SER A 13 -14.36 13.09 -1.81
C SER A 13 -13.92 11.65 -1.53
N LEU A 14 -14.66 10.67 -2.05
CA LEU A 14 -14.31 9.25 -1.91
C LEU A 14 -12.97 8.91 -2.59
N LEU A 15 -12.44 9.81 -3.41
CA LEU A 15 -11.17 9.73 -4.10
C LEU A 15 -10.24 10.81 -3.53
N GLY A 16 -9.56 10.52 -2.42
CA GLY A 16 -8.69 11.48 -1.72
C GLY A 16 -7.63 12.14 -2.61
N ALA A 17 -7.26 11.48 -3.73
CA ALA A 17 -6.40 12.03 -4.76
C ALA A 17 -6.94 13.34 -5.38
N GLY A 18 -8.25 13.45 -5.60
CA GLY A 18 -8.87 14.61 -6.25
C GLY A 18 -8.75 15.90 -5.45
N ASP A 19 -8.72 15.80 -4.13
CA ASP A 19 -8.65 16.96 -3.23
C ASP A 19 -7.23 17.57 -3.21
N TRP A 20 -6.16 16.75 -3.20
CA TRP A 20 -4.80 17.28 -3.29
C TRP A 20 -4.44 17.72 -4.70
N LEU A 21 -4.95 17.04 -5.75
CA LEU A 21 -4.56 17.32 -7.13
C LEU A 21 -5.01 18.72 -7.57
N ARG A 22 -6.15 19.18 -7.03
CA ARG A 22 -6.67 20.55 -7.24
C ARG A 22 -5.79 21.64 -6.63
N GLY A 23 -5.01 21.32 -5.59
CA GLY A 23 -4.06 22.23 -4.95
C GLY A 23 -2.62 22.07 -5.43
N TYR A 24 -2.37 21.26 -6.48
CA TYR A 24 -1.02 20.90 -6.88
C TYR A 24 -0.30 22.04 -7.60
N ALA A 25 0.83 22.49 -7.04
CA ALA A 25 1.64 23.55 -7.63
C ALA A 25 2.74 22.96 -8.54
N ARG A 26 2.87 23.48 -9.77
CA ARG A 26 3.91 23.08 -10.74
C ARG A 26 5.36 23.09 -10.19
N PRO A 27 5.77 23.99 -9.29
CA PRO A 27 7.12 23.96 -8.70
C PRO A 27 7.43 22.67 -7.94
N TRP A 28 6.42 21.99 -7.40
CA TRP A 28 6.62 20.74 -6.64
C TRP A 28 6.93 19.54 -7.52
N LEU A 29 6.62 19.59 -8.82
CA LEU A 29 6.85 18.48 -9.76
C LEU A 29 8.31 18.03 -9.78
N ARG A 30 9.24 18.98 -9.65
CA ARG A 30 10.69 18.70 -9.67
C ARG A 30 11.12 17.88 -8.46
N ALA A 31 10.65 18.31 -7.29
CA ALA A 31 10.95 17.65 -6.02
C ALA A 31 10.26 16.29 -5.93
N ASP A 32 9.00 16.21 -6.35
CA ASP A 32 8.23 14.96 -6.35
C ASP A 32 8.82 13.94 -7.34
N LEU A 33 9.34 14.38 -8.49
CA LEU A 33 9.97 13.49 -9.46
C LEU A 33 11.30 12.94 -8.93
N ALA A 34 12.13 13.78 -8.29
CA ALA A 34 13.35 13.31 -7.63
C ALA A 34 13.06 12.34 -6.47
N ALA A 35 12.04 12.65 -5.66
CA ALA A 35 11.61 11.79 -4.56
C ALA A 35 11.03 10.46 -5.08
N GLY A 36 10.22 10.50 -6.13
CA GLY A 36 9.63 9.32 -6.76
C GLY A 36 10.67 8.39 -7.37
N ILE A 37 11.68 8.94 -8.06
CA ILE A 37 12.79 8.14 -8.59
C ILE A 37 13.59 7.49 -7.47
N THR A 38 13.92 8.26 -6.43
CA THR A 38 14.62 7.73 -5.25
C THR A 38 13.83 6.62 -4.56
N LEU A 39 12.52 6.82 -4.40
CA LEU A 39 11.63 5.84 -3.81
C LEU A 39 11.52 4.58 -4.70
N ALA A 40 11.39 4.72 -6.01
CA ALA A 40 11.35 3.59 -6.94
C ALA A 40 12.66 2.79 -6.89
N ALA A 41 13.80 3.46 -6.88
CA ALA A 41 15.12 2.83 -6.77
C ALA A 41 15.30 2.04 -5.46
N TYR A 42 14.67 2.50 -4.37
CA TYR A 42 14.64 1.78 -3.09
C TYR A 42 13.64 0.61 -3.08
N LEU A 43 12.42 0.82 -3.58
CA LEU A 43 11.34 -0.15 -3.54
C LEU A 43 11.59 -1.36 -4.45
N LEU A 44 12.23 -1.17 -5.61
CA LEU A 44 12.58 -2.24 -6.53
C LEU A 44 13.34 -3.39 -5.86
N PRO A 45 14.54 -3.18 -5.28
CA PRO A 45 15.28 -4.24 -4.61
C PRO A 45 14.59 -4.73 -3.34
N ALA A 46 13.96 -3.84 -2.56
CA ALA A 46 13.26 -4.22 -1.33
C ALA A 46 12.11 -5.20 -1.60
N ALA A 47 11.26 -4.89 -2.59
CA ALA A 47 10.11 -5.74 -2.95
C ALA A 47 10.54 -7.11 -3.50
N LEU A 48 11.62 -7.15 -4.28
CA LEU A 48 12.20 -8.41 -4.78
C LEU A 48 12.72 -9.28 -3.62
N GLY A 49 13.41 -8.67 -2.66
CA GLY A 49 13.89 -9.35 -1.46
C GLY A 49 12.75 -9.89 -0.60
N ASP A 50 11.74 -9.05 -0.34
CA ASP A 50 10.58 -9.41 0.46
C ASP A 50 9.73 -10.50 -0.20
N ALA A 51 9.56 -10.51 -1.53
CA ALA A 51 8.90 -11.61 -2.23
C ALA A 51 9.67 -12.93 -2.10
N SER A 52 11.00 -12.86 -2.18
CA SER A 52 11.88 -14.02 -1.99
C SER A 52 11.80 -14.57 -0.56
N LEU A 53 11.70 -13.70 0.45
CA LEU A 53 11.47 -14.11 1.84
C LEU A 53 10.12 -14.81 2.04
N ALA A 54 9.11 -14.43 1.26
CA ALA A 54 7.82 -15.09 1.25
C ALA A 54 7.81 -16.39 0.43
N GLY A 55 8.94 -16.83 -0.17
CA GLY A 55 8.99 -18.01 -1.02
C GLY A 55 8.22 -17.89 -2.33
N LEU A 56 7.90 -16.66 -2.75
CA LEU A 56 7.19 -16.35 -4.00
C LEU A 56 8.18 -16.01 -5.13
N PRO A 57 7.75 -16.10 -6.41
CA PRO A 57 8.51 -15.53 -7.52
C PRO A 57 8.79 -14.04 -7.28
N PRO A 58 10.01 -13.54 -7.54
CA PRO A 58 10.39 -12.15 -7.25
C PRO A 58 9.47 -11.13 -7.94
N GLU A 59 8.97 -11.45 -9.14
CA GLU A 59 8.08 -10.61 -9.93
C GLU A 59 6.75 -10.33 -9.20
N ALA A 60 6.32 -11.23 -8.32
CA ALA A 60 5.12 -11.04 -7.51
C ALA A 60 5.26 -9.84 -6.56
N GLY A 61 6.46 -9.59 -6.03
CA GLY A 61 6.74 -8.41 -5.21
C GLY A 61 6.63 -7.11 -6.00
N LEU A 62 7.11 -7.12 -7.25
CA LEU A 62 6.98 -5.96 -8.15
C LEU A 62 5.51 -5.68 -8.49
N TYR A 63 4.71 -6.71 -8.76
CA TYR A 63 3.28 -6.55 -8.97
C TYR A 63 2.58 -6.01 -7.71
N ALA A 64 2.92 -6.53 -6.53
CA ALA A 64 2.34 -6.07 -5.27
C ALA A 64 2.61 -4.58 -5.02
N CYS A 65 3.85 -4.12 -5.21
CA CYS A 65 4.20 -2.71 -5.01
C CYS A 65 3.60 -1.79 -6.08
N LEU A 66 3.59 -2.22 -7.36
CA LEU A 66 3.04 -1.40 -8.44
C LEU A 66 1.51 -1.28 -8.33
N PHE A 67 0.79 -2.40 -8.29
CA PHE A 67 -0.67 -2.38 -8.21
C PHE A 67 -1.14 -1.86 -6.85
N GLY A 68 -0.51 -2.28 -5.76
CA GLY A 68 -0.82 -1.80 -4.42
C GLY A 68 -0.58 -0.30 -4.28
N GLY A 69 0.54 0.20 -4.82
CA GLY A 69 0.85 1.63 -4.86
C GLY A 69 -0.16 2.44 -5.68
N LEU A 70 -0.56 1.95 -6.86
CA LEU A 70 -1.55 2.61 -7.72
C LEU A 70 -2.94 2.66 -7.08
N VAL A 71 -3.40 1.54 -6.54
CA VAL A 71 -4.69 1.47 -5.82
C VAL A 71 -4.65 2.38 -4.60
N PHE A 72 -3.58 2.31 -3.81
CA PHE A 72 -3.42 3.18 -2.64
C PHE A 72 -3.39 4.65 -3.04
N TRP A 73 -2.67 5.02 -4.09
CA TRP A 73 -2.63 6.40 -4.60
C TRP A 73 -4.02 6.95 -4.95
N LEU A 74 -4.92 6.11 -5.49
CA LEU A 74 -6.28 6.55 -5.85
C LEU A 74 -7.15 6.87 -4.61
N PHE A 75 -6.97 6.10 -3.54
CA PHE A 75 -7.77 6.21 -2.31
C PHE A 75 -7.09 7.01 -1.20
N CYS A 76 -5.79 7.29 -1.32
CA CYS A 76 -5.06 8.02 -0.30
C CYS A 76 -5.56 9.46 -0.21
N SER A 77 -5.58 9.99 1.00
CA SER A 77 -5.85 11.41 1.26
C SER A 77 -4.55 12.21 1.52
N SER A 78 -3.40 11.54 1.58
CA SER A 78 -2.10 12.11 1.95
C SER A 78 -1.09 11.98 0.82
N ARG A 79 -0.34 13.06 0.56
CA ARG A 79 0.66 13.13 -0.53
C ARG A 79 1.97 12.39 -0.21
N GLN A 80 2.27 12.17 1.08
CA GLN A 80 3.57 11.66 1.53
C GLN A 80 3.52 10.19 1.95
N THR A 81 2.35 9.56 1.94
CA THR A 81 2.20 8.17 2.38
C THR A 81 2.50 7.24 1.21
N ALA A 82 3.52 6.41 1.39
CA ALA A 82 3.82 5.30 0.49
C ALA A 82 3.42 3.98 1.17
N ILE A 83 2.99 3.01 0.36
CA ILE A 83 2.70 1.65 0.81
C ILE A 83 3.65 0.68 0.11
N THR A 84 4.11 -0.32 0.84
CA THR A 84 4.99 -1.38 0.31
C THR A 84 4.78 -2.66 1.09
N VAL A 85 5.26 -3.77 0.54
CA VAL A 85 5.47 -5.02 1.27
C VAL A 85 6.56 -4.79 2.33
N THR A 86 6.46 -5.50 3.45
CA THR A 86 7.46 -5.48 4.52
C THR A 86 7.92 -6.89 4.85
N SER A 87 9.17 -7.02 5.28
CA SER A 87 9.79 -8.33 5.57
C SER A 87 9.03 -9.14 6.61
N ALA A 88 8.41 -8.49 7.61
CA ALA A 88 7.61 -9.19 8.62
C ALA A 88 6.38 -9.90 8.02
N ILE A 89 5.67 -9.22 7.13
CA ILE A 89 4.49 -9.78 6.45
C ILE A 89 4.93 -10.88 5.47
N SER A 90 6.05 -10.68 4.76
CA SER A 90 6.62 -11.71 3.88
C SER A 90 6.97 -12.99 4.61
N LEU A 91 7.66 -12.89 5.75
CA LEU A 91 8.01 -14.06 6.56
C LEU A 91 6.76 -14.74 7.13
N LEU A 92 5.75 -13.97 7.53
CA LEU A 92 4.48 -14.51 7.99
C LEU A 92 3.77 -15.31 6.88
N ILE A 93 3.70 -14.77 5.66
CA ILE A 93 3.12 -15.47 4.50
C ILE A 93 3.93 -16.73 4.18
N GLY A 94 5.26 -16.62 4.10
CA GLY A 94 6.17 -17.74 3.83
C GLY A 94 6.00 -18.89 4.83
N SER A 95 6.00 -18.58 6.12
CA SER A 95 5.84 -19.56 7.20
C SER A 95 4.43 -20.13 7.29
N SER A 96 3.40 -19.35 6.96
CA SER A 96 2.01 -19.79 7.05
C SER A 96 1.56 -20.60 5.84
N LEU A 97 1.96 -20.21 4.63
CA LEU A 97 1.51 -20.83 3.38
C LEU A 97 2.44 -21.92 2.87
N GLY A 98 3.75 -21.84 3.17
CA GLY A 98 4.75 -22.83 2.77
C GLY A 98 4.37 -24.27 3.08
N PRO A 99 4.03 -24.60 4.35
CA PRO A 99 3.61 -25.95 4.72
C PRO A 99 2.31 -26.39 4.06
N LEU A 100 1.38 -25.46 3.80
CA LEU A 100 0.07 -25.76 3.20
C LEU A 100 0.14 -26.02 1.69
N ALA A 101 1.09 -25.41 0.99
CA ALA A 101 1.29 -25.60 -0.44
C ALA A 101 1.86 -27.00 -0.75
N GLY A 102 2.57 -27.64 0.19
CA GLY A 102 3.15 -28.96 -0.01
C GLY A 102 4.19 -29.02 -1.14
N GLY A 103 4.86 -27.89 -1.42
CA GLY A 103 5.85 -27.77 -2.49
C GLY A 103 5.27 -27.51 -3.90
N ASP A 104 3.95 -27.42 -4.05
CA ASP A 104 3.32 -27.05 -5.33
C ASP A 104 3.26 -25.51 -5.50
N PRO A 105 4.01 -24.93 -6.46
CA PRO A 105 4.05 -23.50 -6.67
C PRO A 105 2.72 -22.91 -7.18
N ALA A 106 1.91 -23.67 -7.93
CA ALA A 106 0.61 -23.20 -8.38
C ALA A 106 -0.38 -23.10 -7.21
N ARG A 107 -0.36 -24.11 -6.33
CA ARG A 107 -1.14 -24.09 -5.09
C ARG A 107 -0.69 -22.97 -4.15
N TYR A 108 0.61 -22.72 -4.05
CA TYR A 108 1.16 -21.63 -3.26
C TYR A 108 0.61 -20.27 -3.73
N ALA A 109 0.68 -19.99 -5.04
CA ALA A 109 0.18 -18.76 -5.62
C ALA A 109 -1.32 -18.57 -5.37
N ALA A 110 -2.12 -19.64 -5.49
CA ALA A 110 -3.55 -19.61 -5.18
C ALA A 110 -3.84 -19.30 -3.71
N LEU A 111 -3.11 -19.92 -2.78
CA LEU A 111 -3.23 -19.65 -1.35
C LEU A 111 -2.86 -18.21 -1.00
N ALA A 112 -1.77 -17.69 -1.60
CA ALA A 112 -1.33 -16.32 -1.42
C ALA A 112 -2.39 -15.31 -1.93
N ALA A 113 -2.94 -15.57 -3.12
CA ALA A 113 -4.01 -14.75 -3.70
C ALA A 113 -5.29 -14.77 -2.85
N CYS A 114 -5.73 -15.94 -2.39
CA CYS A 114 -6.87 -16.06 -1.48
C CYS A 114 -6.64 -15.30 -0.17
N THR A 115 -5.44 -15.41 0.41
CA THR A 115 -5.08 -14.70 1.64
C THR A 115 -5.10 -13.18 1.43
N ALA A 116 -4.58 -12.70 0.29
CA ALA A 116 -4.65 -11.29 -0.07
C ALA A 116 -6.09 -10.80 -0.23
N LEU A 117 -6.96 -11.56 -0.90
CA LEU A 117 -8.38 -11.23 -1.06
C LEU A 117 -9.13 -11.20 0.28
N LEU A 118 -8.91 -12.20 1.13
CA LEU A 118 -9.51 -12.25 2.47
C LEU A 118 -9.06 -11.06 3.32
N THR A 119 -7.76 -10.75 3.31
CA THR A 119 -7.21 -9.61 4.05
C THR A 119 -7.79 -8.29 3.52
N GLY A 120 -7.91 -8.15 2.20
CA GLY A 120 -8.56 -6.99 1.57
C GLY A 120 -10.04 -6.87 1.94
N ALA A 121 -10.77 -7.97 1.99
CA ALA A 121 -12.17 -7.99 2.41
C ALA A 121 -12.31 -7.58 3.89
N ILE A 122 -11.47 -8.11 4.78
CA ILE A 122 -11.44 -7.73 6.19
C ILE A 122 -11.11 -6.23 6.34
N ALA A 123 -10.13 -5.73 5.59
CA ALA A 123 -9.78 -4.31 5.60
C ALA A 123 -10.94 -3.43 5.10
N LEU A 124 -11.69 -3.87 4.09
CA LEU A 124 -12.86 -3.17 3.57
C LEU A 124 -13.99 -3.15 4.60
N VAL A 125 -14.25 -4.27 5.29
CA VAL A 125 -15.22 -4.35 6.39
C VAL A 125 -14.81 -3.42 7.53
N ALA A 126 -13.54 -3.45 7.95
CA ALA A 126 -13.01 -2.57 8.99
C ALA A 126 -13.15 -1.08 8.62
N TRP A 127 -12.93 -0.75 7.34
CA TRP A 127 -13.14 0.59 6.80
C TRP A 127 -14.62 1.01 6.87
N MET A 128 -15.56 0.11 6.51
CA MET A 128 -17.01 0.38 6.61
C MET A 128 -17.45 0.68 8.05
N PHE A 129 -16.89 -0.01 9.05
CA PHE A 129 -17.16 0.24 10.46
C PHE A 129 -16.42 1.46 11.03
N ARG A 130 -15.63 2.19 10.22
CA ARG A 130 -14.77 3.30 10.66
C ARG A 130 -13.88 2.92 11.85
N ALA A 131 -13.41 1.66 11.90
CA ALA A 131 -12.59 1.15 12.99
C ALA A 131 -11.28 1.96 13.18
N GLY A 132 -10.85 2.73 12.18
CA GLY A 132 -9.73 3.65 12.29
C GLY A 132 -9.86 4.71 13.39
N SER A 133 -11.06 5.08 13.85
CA SER A 133 -11.20 5.98 15.00
C SER A 133 -10.88 5.30 16.34
N ALA A 134 -10.97 3.97 16.41
CA ALA A 134 -10.65 3.22 17.63
C ALA A 134 -9.14 2.96 17.80
N VAL A 135 -8.33 3.17 16.76
CA VAL A 135 -6.87 2.94 16.76
C VAL A 135 -6.08 4.24 17.00
N ASN A 136 -6.77 5.38 17.11
CA ASN A 136 -6.14 6.68 17.37
C ASN A 136 -5.96 6.86 18.88
N PHE A 137 -4.80 6.43 19.40
CA PHE A 137 -4.39 6.57 20.81
C PHE A 137 -3.34 7.67 20.98
#